data_AF-A0A3A8F1J4-F1
#
_entry.id   AF-A0A3A8F1J4-F1
#
_cell.length_a   1.000
_cell.length_b   1.000
_cell.length_c   1.000
_cell.angle_alpha   90.00
_cell.angle_beta   90.00
_cell.angle_gamma   90.00
#
_symmetry.space_group_name_H-M   'P 1'
#
loop_
_entity.id
_entity.type
_entity.pdbx_description
1 polymer ?
#
loop_
_entity_poly.entity_id
_entity_poly.type
_entity_poly.pdbx_seq_one_letter_code
_entity_poly.pdbx_strand_id
1 'polypeptide(L)'
;MLVFSSILVCFITLLGVKFEFDNKSPFVIFFLALILMSVFPTLNILFSFDGSEFKERTYIEANLFSSLFLGVLIFSRYFIVRLLGVNNIWVNFIKYSNDLKIKKNEILILSFLLFLATFFFIKGLNIRNFSSLMSVNWWDVVNGGIWVIIATYICYVSSSILIANYLYKSNRKIKSLIYVQILFFLIFCIFVLKTRSYILMLLAPIFCYFMYTKKGIELIKPIFYLFLMLFVFILARAVRHSSDLNEFLQSDFLEGFELASEGAENTLINGFYYFVQNNNNFDGFENNNTLKRILLFVFPGLKPEEFSYIMHSAFYGSSPSERLSIHPTVYGDAYGNAWWFGAFIYSIFIAIYISFLELTAKFINKSSLYRLCVFSIICTCSLIFARGAIYNAFMYSFIPLCISFLIFSIFSRESK
;
A
#
# COMPACT_ATOMS: atom_id res chain seq x y z
N MET A 1 27.04 -8.06 -17.95
CA MET A 1 25.88 -8.85 -17.44
C MET A 1 24.89 -7.97 -16.68
N LEU A 2 25.35 -7.01 -15.88
CA LEU A 2 24.49 -6.07 -15.15
C LEU A 2 23.47 -5.36 -16.06
N VAL A 3 23.91 -4.71 -17.15
CA VAL A 3 23.04 -4.07 -18.16
C VAL A 3 21.87 -4.97 -18.58
N PHE A 4 22.16 -6.22 -18.96
CA PHE A 4 21.14 -7.16 -19.42
C PHE A 4 20.13 -7.47 -18.30
N SER A 5 20.61 -7.76 -17.09
CA SER A 5 19.74 -8.05 -15.94
C SER A 5 18.84 -6.87 -15.56
N SER A 6 19.36 -5.63 -15.60
CA SER A 6 18.58 -4.42 -15.33
C SER A 6 17.50 -4.17 -16.39
N ILE A 7 17.84 -4.35 -17.68
CA ILE A 7 16.88 -4.25 -18.78
C ILE A 7 15.79 -5.32 -18.66
N LEU A 8 16.16 -6.54 -18.26
CA LEU A 8 15.23 -7.64 -18.08
C LEU A 8 14.18 -7.34 -16.99
N VAL A 9 14.61 -6.86 -15.80
CA VAL A 9 13.68 -6.45 -14.73
C VAL A 9 12.74 -5.34 -15.21
N CYS A 10 13.28 -4.33 -15.89
CA CYS A 10 12.49 -3.23 -16.44
C CYS A 10 11.42 -3.75 -17.43
N PHE A 11 11.85 -4.56 -18.39
CA PHE A 11 10.97 -5.13 -19.40
C PHE A 11 9.84 -5.97 -18.80
N ILE A 12 10.15 -6.89 -17.87
CA ILE A 12 9.14 -7.74 -17.23
C ILE A 12 8.19 -6.90 -16.38
N THR A 13 8.69 -5.87 -15.68
CA THR A 13 7.82 -4.95 -14.90
C THR A 13 6.83 -4.24 -15.83
N LEU A 14 7.29 -3.73 -16.97
CA LEU A 14 6.42 -3.09 -17.97
C LEU A 14 5.41 -4.06 -18.59
N LEU A 15 5.77 -5.33 -18.80
CA LEU A 15 4.82 -6.35 -19.21
C LEU A 15 3.72 -6.56 -18.16
N GLY A 16 4.08 -6.57 -16.87
CA GLY A 16 3.12 -6.64 -15.76
C GLY A 16 2.17 -5.44 -15.72
N VAL A 17 2.72 -4.21 -15.88
CA VAL A 17 1.91 -2.99 -16.01
C VAL A 17 0.91 -3.14 -17.15
N LYS A 18 1.38 -3.52 -18.35
CA LYS A 18 0.52 -3.70 -19.53
C LYS A 18 -0.59 -4.71 -19.26
N PHE A 19 -0.25 -5.89 -18.73
CA PHE A 19 -1.20 -6.95 -18.42
C PHE A 19 -2.32 -6.48 -17.48
N GLU A 20 -1.98 -5.88 -16.34
CA GLU A 20 -3.00 -5.41 -15.40
C GLU A 20 -3.75 -4.17 -15.91
N PHE A 21 -3.08 -3.31 -16.68
CA PHE A 21 -3.69 -2.12 -17.29
C PHE A 21 -4.75 -2.48 -18.34
N ASP A 22 -4.49 -3.50 -19.15
CA ASP A 22 -5.43 -4.00 -20.15
C ASP A 22 -6.68 -4.60 -19.48
N ASN A 23 -6.50 -5.28 -18.35
CA ASN A 23 -7.59 -5.80 -17.51
C ASN A 23 -8.27 -4.74 -16.63
N LYS A 24 -7.77 -3.49 -16.63
CA LYS A 24 -8.21 -2.40 -15.74
C LYS A 24 -8.15 -2.75 -14.25
N SER A 25 -7.25 -3.66 -13.86
CA SER A 25 -7.16 -4.13 -12.47
C SER A 25 -6.51 -3.08 -11.56
N PRO A 26 -7.08 -2.82 -10.37
CA PRO A 26 -6.43 -1.98 -9.36
C PRO A 26 -5.04 -2.50 -8.93
N PHE A 27 -4.71 -3.76 -9.22
CA PHE A 27 -3.39 -4.34 -8.95
C PHE A 27 -2.26 -3.74 -9.82
N VAL A 28 -2.58 -2.97 -10.87
CA VAL A 28 -1.58 -2.20 -11.65
C VAL A 28 -0.70 -1.31 -10.75
N ILE A 29 -1.26 -0.84 -9.63
CA ILE A 29 -0.59 0.01 -8.66
C ILE A 29 0.64 -0.70 -8.05
N PHE A 30 0.60 -2.03 -7.92
CA PHE A 30 1.75 -2.83 -7.46
C PHE A 30 2.94 -2.63 -8.40
N PHE A 31 2.74 -2.81 -9.71
CA PHE A 31 3.80 -2.67 -10.70
C PHE A 31 4.29 -1.22 -10.84
N LEU A 32 3.38 -0.24 -10.76
CA LEU A 32 3.76 1.18 -10.76
C LEU A 32 4.63 1.53 -9.54
N ALA A 33 4.31 0.98 -8.36
CA ALA A 33 5.14 1.17 -7.17
C ALA A 33 6.51 0.49 -7.32
N LEU A 34 6.58 -0.69 -7.93
CA LEU A 34 7.86 -1.36 -8.21
C LEU A 34 8.74 -0.59 -9.20
N ILE A 35 8.16 0.17 -10.13
CA ILE A 35 8.95 1.07 -10.99
C ILE A 35 9.71 2.08 -10.14
N LEU A 36 9.03 2.71 -9.18
CA LEU A 36 9.63 3.70 -8.29
C LEU A 36 10.63 3.08 -7.31
N MET A 37 10.26 1.94 -6.70
CA MET A 37 10.99 1.33 -5.57
C MET A 37 12.11 0.39 -5.99
N SER A 38 12.08 -0.12 -7.23
CA SER A 38 13.04 -1.11 -7.72
C SER A 38 13.64 -0.72 -9.06
N VAL A 39 12.81 -0.49 -10.10
CA VAL A 39 13.34 -0.26 -11.46
C VAL A 39 14.19 1.02 -11.52
N PHE A 40 13.72 2.14 -10.96
CA PHE A 40 14.47 3.39 -10.94
C PHE A 40 15.80 3.26 -10.18
N PRO A 41 15.86 2.73 -8.94
CA PRO A 41 17.12 2.45 -8.28
C PRO A 41 18.05 1.53 -9.09
N THR A 42 17.53 0.44 -9.67
CA THR A 42 18.31 -0.48 -10.51
C THR A 42 18.90 0.22 -11.75
N LEU A 43 18.14 1.11 -12.39
CA LEU A 43 18.63 1.91 -13.52
C LEU A 43 19.67 2.94 -13.05
N ASN A 44 19.47 3.58 -11.90
CA ASN A 44 20.46 4.52 -11.36
C ASN A 44 21.80 3.83 -11.08
N ILE A 45 21.77 2.64 -10.47
CA ILE A 45 22.99 1.83 -10.24
C ILE A 45 23.68 1.46 -11.55
N LEU A 46 22.91 1.21 -12.62
CA LEU A 46 23.47 0.91 -13.92
C LEU A 46 24.27 2.08 -14.52
N PHE A 47 23.77 3.31 -14.35
CA PHE A 47 24.39 4.52 -14.91
C PHE A 47 25.45 5.15 -13.99
N SER A 48 25.40 4.86 -12.69
CA SER A 48 26.23 5.48 -11.65
C SER A 48 27.07 4.44 -10.90
N PHE A 49 27.61 3.43 -11.61
CA PHE A 49 28.22 2.26 -10.99
C PHE A 49 29.53 2.56 -10.24
N ASP A 50 30.29 3.58 -10.64
CA ASP A 50 31.61 3.91 -10.06
C ASP A 50 31.58 4.29 -8.57
N GLY A 51 30.40 4.46 -7.96
CA GLY A 51 30.19 4.70 -6.53
C GLY A 51 29.28 3.69 -5.82
N SER A 52 29.11 2.48 -6.36
CA SER A 52 28.13 1.52 -5.83
C SER A 52 28.54 0.90 -4.49
N GLU A 53 27.62 0.83 -3.52
CA GLU A 53 27.85 0.28 -2.18
C GLU A 53 28.09 -1.24 -2.15
N PHE A 54 27.54 -2.00 -3.11
CA PHE A 54 27.58 -3.47 -3.14
C PHE A 54 28.38 -3.98 -4.34
N LYS A 55 28.79 -5.27 -4.31
CA LYS A 55 29.51 -5.90 -5.42
C LYS A 55 28.61 -6.04 -6.66
N GLU A 56 29.18 -5.93 -7.87
CA GLU A 56 28.42 -6.09 -9.14
C GLU A 56 27.57 -7.38 -9.17
N ARG A 57 28.15 -8.48 -8.68
CA ARG A 57 27.48 -9.78 -8.60
C ARG A 57 26.19 -9.72 -7.78
N THR A 58 26.17 -8.97 -6.67
CA THR A 58 25.00 -8.79 -5.82
C THR A 58 23.85 -8.16 -6.61
N TYR A 59 24.14 -7.10 -7.38
CA TYR A 59 23.11 -6.45 -8.20
C TYR A 59 22.60 -7.34 -9.32
N ILE A 60 23.48 -8.09 -9.98
CA ILE A 60 23.08 -9.07 -11.01
C ILE A 60 22.15 -10.12 -10.40
N GLU A 61 22.52 -10.69 -9.25
CA GLU A 61 21.73 -11.72 -8.57
C GLU A 61 20.37 -11.19 -8.11
N ALA A 62 20.34 -10.01 -7.50
CA ALA A 62 19.13 -9.34 -7.08
C ALA A 62 18.19 -9.03 -8.27
N ASN A 63 18.74 -8.58 -9.40
CA ASN A 63 17.97 -8.33 -10.61
C ASN A 63 17.39 -9.62 -11.19
N LEU A 64 18.18 -10.70 -11.25
CA LEU A 64 17.71 -12.00 -11.75
C LEU A 64 16.62 -12.58 -10.85
N PHE A 65 16.76 -12.49 -9.53
CA PHE A 65 15.72 -12.88 -8.59
C PHE A 65 14.43 -12.08 -8.80
N SER A 66 14.54 -10.75 -8.94
CA SER A 66 13.39 -9.86 -9.17
C SER A 66 12.71 -10.17 -10.50
N SER A 67 13.48 -10.41 -11.57
CA SER A 67 12.97 -10.85 -12.88
C SER A 67 12.21 -12.18 -12.77
N LEU A 68 12.77 -13.16 -12.06
CA LEU A 68 12.15 -14.46 -11.85
C LEU A 68 10.84 -14.32 -11.06
N PHE A 69 10.87 -13.59 -9.95
CA PHE A 69 9.68 -13.30 -9.13
C PHE A 69 8.56 -12.70 -9.98
N LEU A 70 8.86 -11.66 -10.77
CA LEU A 70 7.87 -11.00 -11.62
C LEU A 70 7.37 -11.90 -12.75
N GLY A 71 8.26 -12.68 -13.37
CA GLY A 71 7.90 -13.65 -14.40
C GLY A 71 6.90 -14.67 -13.87
N VAL A 72 7.18 -15.26 -12.70
CA VAL A 72 6.28 -16.21 -12.04
C VAL A 72 4.99 -15.53 -11.60
N LEU A 73 5.04 -14.29 -11.08
CA LEU A 73 3.86 -13.53 -10.68
C LEU A 73 2.91 -13.31 -11.86
N ILE A 74 3.42 -12.78 -12.98
CA ILE A 74 2.63 -12.49 -14.18
C ILE A 74 2.06 -13.78 -14.77
N PHE A 75 2.89 -14.82 -14.88
CA PHE A 75 2.44 -16.13 -15.32
C PHE A 75 1.30 -16.64 -14.43
N SER A 76 1.50 -16.71 -13.12
CA SER A 76 0.50 -17.19 -12.17
C SER A 76 -0.78 -16.36 -12.21
N ARG A 77 -0.67 -15.03 -12.28
CA ARG A 77 -1.81 -14.12 -12.43
C ARG A 77 -2.60 -14.41 -13.69
N TYR A 78 -1.95 -14.60 -14.84
CA TYR A 78 -2.61 -14.94 -16.10
C TYR A 78 -3.48 -16.20 -15.99
N PHE A 79 -2.96 -17.27 -15.38
CA PHE A 79 -3.72 -18.51 -15.20
C PHE A 79 -4.85 -18.36 -14.17
N ILE A 80 -4.55 -17.81 -12.99
CA ILE A 80 -5.52 -17.73 -11.88
C ILE A 80 -6.69 -16.80 -12.23
N VAL A 81 -6.42 -15.66 -12.87
CA VAL A 81 -7.47 -14.71 -13.29
C VAL A 81 -8.46 -15.36 -14.24
N ARG A 82 -7.97 -16.22 -15.15
CA ARG A 82 -8.81 -16.99 -16.07
C ARG A 82 -9.55 -18.11 -15.37
N LEU A 83 -8.87 -18.86 -14.51
CA LEU A 83 -9.46 -19.96 -13.73
C LEU A 83 -10.64 -19.47 -12.87
N LEU A 84 -10.49 -18.34 -12.18
CA LEU A 84 -11.54 -17.75 -11.35
C LEU A 84 -12.56 -16.91 -12.16
N GLY A 85 -12.26 -16.66 -13.44
CA GLY A 85 -13.07 -15.83 -14.33
C GLY A 85 -13.25 -14.40 -13.80
N VAL A 86 -12.17 -13.77 -13.35
CA VAL A 86 -12.15 -12.41 -12.77
C VAL A 86 -11.59 -11.33 -13.73
N ASN A 87 -11.16 -11.73 -14.93
CA ASN A 87 -10.55 -10.86 -15.97
C ASN A 87 -11.35 -9.61 -16.33
N ASN A 88 -12.68 -9.70 -16.39
CA ASN A 88 -13.53 -8.62 -16.89
C ASN A 88 -14.26 -7.83 -15.78
N ILE A 89 -13.99 -8.12 -14.50
CA ILE A 89 -14.70 -7.46 -13.39
C ILE A 89 -14.50 -5.95 -13.46
N TRP A 90 -13.24 -5.53 -13.56
CA TRP A 90 -12.90 -4.11 -13.49
C TRP A 90 -13.15 -3.38 -14.81
N VAL A 91 -12.99 -4.06 -15.95
CA VAL A 91 -13.41 -3.52 -17.26
C VAL A 91 -14.89 -3.14 -17.23
N ASN A 92 -15.74 -4.05 -16.75
CA ASN A 92 -17.17 -3.79 -16.61
C ASN A 92 -17.44 -2.67 -15.60
N PHE A 93 -16.78 -2.73 -14.44
CA PHE A 93 -16.92 -1.69 -13.41
C PHE A 93 -16.58 -0.29 -13.94
N ILE A 94 -15.48 -0.14 -14.68
CA ILE A 94 -15.05 1.13 -15.26
C ILE A 94 -15.97 1.57 -16.40
N LYS A 95 -16.37 0.65 -17.29
CA LYS A 95 -17.25 0.98 -18.43
C LYS A 95 -18.60 1.52 -17.97
N TYR A 96 -19.17 0.92 -16.93
CA TYR A 96 -20.48 1.31 -16.39
C TYR A 96 -20.38 2.25 -15.18
N SER A 97 -19.19 2.78 -14.88
CA SER A 97 -18.97 3.59 -13.67
C SER A 97 -19.79 4.88 -13.65
N ASN A 98 -19.99 5.49 -14.82
CA ASN A 98 -20.77 6.71 -14.98
C ASN A 98 -22.27 6.52 -14.70
N ASP A 99 -22.75 5.28 -14.80
CA ASP A 99 -24.13 4.86 -14.56
C ASP A 99 -24.34 4.37 -13.11
N LEU A 100 -23.27 4.24 -12.32
CA LEU A 100 -23.36 3.83 -10.91
C LEU A 100 -24.13 4.89 -10.11
N LYS A 101 -25.35 4.56 -9.71
CA LYS A 101 -26.17 5.36 -8.81
C LYS A 101 -25.79 5.08 -7.36
N ILE A 102 -24.79 5.80 -6.84
CA ILE A 102 -24.45 5.76 -5.42
C ILE A 102 -25.61 6.37 -4.62
N LYS A 103 -26.18 5.59 -3.70
CA LYS A 103 -27.29 6.05 -2.85
C LYS A 103 -26.78 7.03 -1.79
N LYS A 104 -27.63 7.95 -1.34
CA LYS A 104 -27.31 8.88 -0.24
C LYS A 104 -26.86 8.15 1.03
N ASN A 105 -27.56 7.07 1.40
CA ASN A 105 -27.23 6.32 2.62
C ASN A 105 -25.86 5.63 2.52
N GLU A 106 -25.53 5.09 1.34
CA GLU A 106 -24.24 4.44 1.06
C GLU A 106 -23.06 5.40 1.28
N ILE A 107 -23.11 6.60 0.71
CA ILE A 107 -22.03 7.57 0.88
C ILE A 107 -21.95 8.13 2.31
N LEU A 108 -23.10 8.28 2.99
CA LEU A 108 -23.13 8.70 4.39
C LEU A 108 -22.53 7.62 5.32
N ILE A 109 -22.67 6.33 5.01
CA ILE A 109 -22.00 5.25 5.75
C ILE A 109 -20.49 5.40 5.66
N LEU A 110 -19.92 5.62 4.46
CA LEU A 110 -18.46 5.82 4.33
C LEU A 110 -17.97 7.06 5.08
N SER A 111 -18.73 8.16 4.99
CA SER A 111 -18.46 9.39 5.74
C SER A 111 -18.49 9.15 7.25
N PHE A 112 -19.50 8.43 7.74
CA PHE A 112 -19.59 8.04 9.15
C PHE A 112 -18.41 7.16 9.59
N LEU A 113 -18.02 6.17 8.78
CA LEU A 113 -16.87 5.31 9.07
C LEU A 113 -15.57 6.11 9.12
N LEU A 114 -15.34 7.05 8.19
CA LEU A 114 -14.16 7.91 8.25
C LEU A 114 -14.15 8.78 9.51
N PHE A 115 -15.31 9.33 9.90
CA PHE A 115 -15.43 10.08 11.16
C PHE A 115 -15.13 9.20 12.38
N LEU A 116 -15.67 7.98 12.41
CA LEU A 116 -15.46 7.01 13.47
C LEU A 116 -13.99 6.58 13.58
N ALA A 117 -13.30 6.41 12.45
CA ALA A 117 -11.86 6.15 12.43
C ALA A 117 -11.08 7.31 13.07
N THR A 118 -11.36 8.55 12.69
CA THR A 118 -10.73 9.74 13.29
C THR A 118 -10.99 9.81 14.80
N PHE A 119 -12.22 9.54 15.24
CA PHE A 119 -12.56 9.51 16.65
C PHE A 119 -11.75 8.45 17.42
N PHE A 120 -11.61 7.25 16.87
CA PHE A 120 -10.80 6.20 17.50
C PHE A 120 -9.30 6.48 17.48
N PHE A 121 -8.78 7.18 16.48
CA PHE A 121 -7.41 7.69 16.53
C PHE A 121 -7.23 8.69 17.68
N ILE A 122 -8.12 9.68 17.80
CA ILE A 122 -8.09 10.67 18.89
C ILE A 122 -8.12 9.98 20.26
N LYS A 123 -9.03 9.00 20.42
CA LYS A 123 -9.16 8.22 21.66
C LYS A 123 -7.92 7.37 21.93
N GLY A 124 -7.42 6.65 20.91
CA GLY A 124 -6.26 5.76 21.04
C GLY A 124 -4.95 6.49 21.34
N LEU A 125 -4.82 7.71 20.82
CA LEU A 125 -3.68 8.60 21.07
C LEU A 125 -3.86 9.47 22.33
N ASN A 126 -4.95 9.29 23.09
CA ASN A 126 -5.26 10.07 24.29
C ASN A 126 -5.22 11.59 24.08
N ILE A 127 -5.63 12.08 22.90
CA ILE A 127 -5.65 13.51 22.58
C ILE A 127 -6.82 14.15 23.33
N ARG A 128 -6.51 14.93 24.38
CA ARG A 128 -7.51 15.59 25.25
C ARG A 128 -7.56 17.10 25.08
N ASN A 129 -6.46 17.70 24.64
CA ASN A 129 -6.32 19.15 24.45
C ASN A 129 -5.37 19.45 23.27
N PHE A 130 -5.29 20.72 22.88
CA PHE A 130 -4.46 21.14 21.75
C PHE A 130 -2.97 20.84 21.98
N SER A 131 -2.47 20.99 23.21
CA SER A 131 -1.08 20.65 23.56
C SER A 131 -0.77 19.18 23.29
N SER A 132 -1.64 18.27 23.75
CA SER A 132 -1.52 16.83 23.49
C SER A 132 -1.59 16.46 22.01
N LEU A 133 -2.26 17.27 21.18
CA LEU A 133 -2.30 17.08 19.73
C LEU A 133 -0.96 17.47 19.08
N MET A 134 -0.33 18.55 19.56
CA MET A 134 0.96 19.03 19.04
C MET A 134 2.12 18.12 19.41
N SER A 135 2.02 17.44 20.56
CA SER A 135 3.06 16.54 21.09
C SER A 135 2.99 15.09 20.59
N VAL A 136 2.01 14.74 19.74
CA VAL A 136 1.88 13.35 19.26
C VAL A 136 3.08 13.01 18.37
N ASN A 137 3.75 11.91 18.71
CA ASN A 137 4.82 11.33 17.91
C ASN A 137 4.32 10.14 17.10
N TRP A 138 5.02 9.83 16.01
CA TRP A 138 4.70 8.66 15.20
C TRP A 138 4.75 7.36 16.02
N TRP A 139 5.64 7.28 17.01
CA TRP A 139 5.72 6.12 17.92
C TRP A 139 4.43 5.96 18.74
N ASP A 140 3.76 7.04 19.12
CA ASP A 140 2.47 6.94 19.84
C ASP A 140 1.40 6.26 18.98
N VAL A 141 1.45 6.46 17.65
CA VAL A 141 0.58 5.77 16.70
C VAL A 141 0.90 4.28 16.64
N VAL A 142 2.17 3.90 16.62
CA VAL A 142 2.59 2.48 16.60
C VAL A 142 2.18 1.77 17.90
N ASN A 143 2.25 2.46 19.04
CA ASN A 143 1.91 1.94 20.36
C ASN A 143 0.48 2.22 20.84
N GLY A 144 -0.36 2.86 20.02
CA GLY A 144 -1.70 3.35 20.42
C GLY A 144 -2.75 2.27 20.71
N GLY A 145 -2.32 1.01 20.82
CA GLY A 145 -3.12 -0.11 21.27
C GLY A 145 -4.32 -0.43 20.37
N ILE A 146 -5.34 -1.05 20.97
CA ILE A 146 -6.49 -1.60 20.23
C ILE A 146 -7.31 -0.53 19.49
N TRP A 147 -7.43 0.69 20.04
CA TRP A 147 -8.23 1.76 19.43
C TRP A 147 -7.62 2.24 18.11
N VAL A 148 -6.30 2.39 18.06
CA VAL A 148 -5.59 2.74 16.81
C VAL A 148 -5.69 1.62 15.78
N ILE A 149 -5.63 0.35 16.21
CA ILE A 149 -5.83 -0.80 15.32
C ILE A 149 -7.24 -0.81 14.73
N ILE A 150 -8.27 -0.60 15.54
CA ILE A 150 -9.66 -0.50 15.08
C ILE A 150 -9.82 0.70 14.12
N ALA A 151 -9.28 1.86 14.47
CA ALA A 151 -9.29 3.05 13.63
C ALA A 151 -8.66 2.77 12.26
N THR A 152 -7.52 2.07 12.24
CA THR A 152 -6.82 1.63 11.04
C THR A 152 -7.76 0.80 10.15
N TYR A 153 -8.37 -0.27 10.65
CA TYR A 153 -9.24 -1.11 9.82
C TYR A 153 -10.45 -0.36 9.27
N ILE A 154 -11.10 0.49 10.08
CA ILE A 154 -12.25 1.30 9.64
C ILE A 154 -11.81 2.31 8.57
N CYS A 155 -10.62 2.88 8.70
CA CYS A 155 -10.03 3.78 7.71
C CYS A 155 -9.88 3.07 6.34
N TYR A 156 -9.37 1.84 6.31
CA TYR A 156 -9.26 1.08 5.06
C TYR A 156 -10.61 0.70 4.45
N VAL A 157 -11.65 0.49 5.27
CA VAL A 157 -13.03 0.33 4.76
C VAL A 157 -13.53 1.61 4.08
N SER A 158 -13.20 2.77 4.63
CA SER A 158 -13.61 4.08 4.10
C SER A 158 -12.72 4.60 2.96
N SER A 159 -11.70 3.86 2.53
CA SER A 159 -10.75 4.22 1.47
C SER A 159 -11.39 4.60 0.13
N SER A 160 -12.61 4.13 -0.16
CA SER A 160 -13.34 4.45 -1.38
C SER A 160 -14.13 5.76 -1.34
N ILE A 161 -14.16 6.45 -0.20
CA ILE A 161 -15.00 7.65 0.02
C ILE A 161 -14.75 8.74 -1.02
N LEU A 162 -13.49 8.94 -1.45
CA LEU A 162 -13.15 9.99 -2.40
C LEU A 162 -13.69 9.70 -3.81
N ILE A 163 -13.58 8.44 -4.27
CA ILE A 163 -14.18 8.00 -5.54
C ILE A 163 -15.71 8.04 -5.43
N ALA A 164 -16.26 7.54 -4.32
CA ALA A 164 -17.70 7.53 -4.10
C ALA A 164 -18.29 8.95 -4.11
N ASN A 165 -17.62 9.91 -3.45
CA ASN A 165 -18.04 11.31 -3.46
C ASN A 165 -17.89 11.98 -4.83
N TYR A 166 -16.87 11.60 -5.60
CA TYR A 166 -16.72 12.05 -6.98
C TYR A 166 -17.92 11.61 -7.85
N LEU A 167 -18.28 10.33 -7.76
CA LEU A 167 -19.38 9.72 -8.53
C LEU A 167 -20.78 10.11 -8.04
N TYR A 168 -20.90 10.56 -6.79
CA TYR A 168 -22.17 11.05 -6.26
C TYR A 168 -22.60 12.37 -6.92
N LYS A 169 -23.78 12.35 -7.58
CA LYS A 169 -24.35 13.47 -8.35
C LYS A 169 -25.57 14.15 -7.71
N SER A 170 -26.18 13.56 -6.69
CA SER A 170 -27.53 13.97 -6.24
C SER A 170 -27.59 15.27 -5.43
N ASN A 171 -26.66 15.49 -4.48
CA ASN A 171 -26.74 16.64 -3.56
C ASN A 171 -25.38 17.33 -3.37
N ARG A 172 -25.27 18.58 -3.84
CA ARG A 172 -24.05 19.39 -3.77
C ARG A 172 -23.59 19.73 -2.35
N LYS A 173 -24.53 19.93 -1.41
CA LYS A 173 -24.19 20.23 -0.01
C LYS A 173 -23.51 19.04 0.67
N ILE A 174 -24.08 17.84 0.52
CA ILE A 174 -23.50 16.59 1.05
C ILE A 174 -22.11 16.37 0.45
N LYS A 175 -21.98 16.57 -0.86
CA LYS A 175 -20.70 16.42 -1.56
C LYS A 175 -19.61 17.35 -1.00
N SER A 176 -19.96 18.61 -0.76
CA SER A 176 -19.05 19.61 -0.18
C SER A 176 -18.65 19.24 1.25
N LEU A 177 -19.59 18.81 2.08
CA LEU A 177 -19.32 18.39 3.46
C LEU A 177 -18.34 17.22 3.52
N ILE A 178 -18.52 16.23 2.64
CA ILE A 178 -17.63 15.07 2.58
C ILE A 178 -16.23 15.47 2.10
N TYR A 179 -16.10 16.39 1.14
CA TYR A 179 -14.78 16.90 0.75
C TYR A 179 -14.08 17.63 1.90
N VAL A 180 -14.81 18.44 2.67
CA VAL A 180 -14.26 19.10 3.86
C VAL A 180 -13.80 18.07 4.89
N GLN A 181 -14.58 17.02 5.12
CA GLN A 181 -14.20 15.93 6.02
C GLN A 181 -12.95 15.20 5.54
N ILE A 182 -12.85 14.88 4.25
CA ILE A 182 -11.66 14.22 3.68
C ILE A 182 -10.44 15.13 3.82
N LEU A 183 -10.58 16.42 3.53
CA LEU A 183 -9.48 17.38 3.68
C LEU A 183 -9.02 17.47 5.14
N PHE A 184 -9.96 17.56 6.08
CA PHE A 184 -9.66 17.52 7.51
C PHE A 184 -8.92 16.24 7.90
N PHE A 185 -9.35 15.08 7.40
CA PHE A 185 -8.69 13.82 7.66
C PHE A 185 -7.27 13.75 7.05
N LEU A 186 -7.06 14.29 5.85
CA LEU A 186 -5.73 14.36 5.24
C LEU A 186 -4.77 15.24 6.07
N ILE A 187 -5.24 16.40 6.51
CA ILE A 187 -4.49 17.29 7.42
C ILE A 187 -4.17 16.55 8.72
N PHE A 188 -5.15 15.85 9.30
CA PHE A 188 -4.95 15.01 10.48
C PHE A 188 -3.90 13.91 10.26
N CYS A 189 -3.89 13.26 9.09
CA CYS A 189 -2.89 12.23 8.76
C CYS A 189 -1.46 12.79 8.66
N ILE A 190 -1.31 13.99 8.09
CA ILE A 190 -0.01 14.65 7.90
C ILE A 190 0.53 15.11 9.25
N PHE A 191 -0.25 15.91 9.99
CA PHE A 191 0.26 16.62 11.16
C PHE A 191 0.15 15.82 12.46
N VAL A 192 -0.87 14.98 12.61
CA VAL A 192 -1.09 14.21 13.85
C VAL A 192 -0.55 12.79 13.71
N LEU A 193 -0.99 12.05 12.69
CA LEU A 193 -0.57 10.66 12.52
C LEU A 193 0.84 10.52 11.93
N LYS A 194 1.38 11.59 11.31
CA LYS A 194 2.71 11.65 10.72
C LYS A 194 3.03 10.45 9.82
N THR A 195 2.02 10.00 9.04
CA THR A 195 2.14 8.77 8.25
C THR A 195 1.53 8.90 6.86
N ARG A 196 2.34 8.48 5.88
CA ARG A 196 2.01 8.48 4.45
C ARG A 196 0.96 7.42 4.06
N SER A 197 0.82 6.35 4.84
CA SER A 197 0.00 5.19 4.46
C SER A 197 -1.49 5.53 4.31
N TYR A 198 -2.06 6.32 5.23
CA TYR A 198 -3.48 6.71 5.17
C TYR A 198 -3.80 7.70 4.05
N ILE A 199 -2.80 8.48 3.65
CA ILE A 199 -2.91 9.44 2.55
C ILE A 199 -2.98 8.66 1.23
N LEU A 200 -2.04 7.74 1.03
CA LEU A 200 -1.99 6.89 -0.15
C LEU A 200 -3.25 6.02 -0.26
N MET A 201 -3.79 5.56 0.87
CA MET A 201 -5.05 4.82 0.92
C MET A 201 -6.23 5.58 0.28
N LEU A 202 -6.29 6.91 0.42
CA LEU A 202 -7.35 7.74 -0.19
C LEU A 202 -7.03 8.17 -1.62
N LEU A 203 -5.77 8.50 -1.90
CA LEU A 203 -5.36 9.08 -3.18
C LEU A 203 -5.06 8.04 -4.27
N ALA A 204 -4.47 6.89 -3.91
CA ALA A 204 -4.12 5.86 -4.89
C ALA A 204 -5.34 5.27 -5.62
N PRO A 205 -6.47 4.98 -4.94
CA PRO A 205 -7.67 4.50 -5.63
C PRO A 205 -8.21 5.51 -6.64
N ILE A 206 -8.31 6.79 -6.30
CA ILE A 206 -8.84 7.80 -7.23
C ILE A 206 -7.89 8.05 -8.40
N PHE A 207 -6.57 8.01 -8.15
CA PHE A 207 -5.57 8.05 -9.20
C PHE A 207 -5.77 6.88 -10.18
N CYS A 208 -5.87 5.65 -9.67
CA CYS A 208 -6.08 4.46 -10.49
C CYS A 208 -7.39 4.55 -11.28
N TYR A 209 -8.48 5.01 -10.65
CA TYR A 209 -9.77 5.20 -11.30
C TYR A 209 -9.70 6.22 -12.45
N PHE A 210 -9.02 7.36 -12.25
CA PHE A 210 -8.85 8.36 -13.30
C PHE A 210 -7.93 7.92 -14.42
N MET A 211 -6.90 7.14 -14.11
CA MET A 211 -6.02 6.55 -15.12
C MET A 211 -6.80 5.71 -16.14
N TYR A 212 -7.91 5.09 -15.75
CA TYR A 212 -8.74 4.28 -16.64
C TYR A 212 -9.90 5.02 -17.30
N THR A 213 -10.44 6.05 -16.65
CA THR A 213 -11.68 6.71 -17.10
C THR A 213 -11.42 7.99 -17.89
N LYS A 214 -10.25 8.61 -17.71
CA LYS A 214 -9.92 9.91 -18.29
C LYS A 214 -9.07 9.75 -19.55
N LYS A 215 -9.41 10.53 -20.58
CA LYS A 215 -8.74 10.55 -21.89
C LYS A 215 -8.60 11.98 -22.39
N GLY A 216 -7.63 12.22 -23.27
CA GLY A 216 -7.35 13.55 -23.83
C GLY A 216 -6.99 14.56 -22.74
N ILE A 217 -7.59 15.76 -22.78
CA ILE A 217 -7.33 16.85 -21.82
C ILE A 217 -7.63 16.43 -20.37
N GLU A 218 -8.56 15.49 -20.16
CA GLU A 218 -8.85 15.03 -18.80
C GLU A 218 -7.71 14.22 -18.16
N LEU A 219 -6.67 13.84 -18.91
CA LEU A 219 -5.44 13.22 -18.36
C LEU A 219 -4.69 14.15 -17.40
N ILE A 220 -4.98 15.45 -17.40
CA ILE A 220 -4.46 16.35 -16.37
C ILE A 220 -4.87 15.93 -14.95
N LYS A 221 -6.03 15.26 -14.79
CA LYS A 221 -6.52 14.80 -13.48
C LYS A 221 -5.63 13.71 -12.88
N PRO A 222 -5.38 12.55 -13.53
CA PRO A 222 -4.48 11.56 -12.96
C PRO A 222 -3.06 12.10 -12.75
N ILE A 223 -2.57 12.98 -13.64
CA ILE A 223 -1.26 13.65 -13.46
C ILE A 223 -1.26 14.53 -12.21
N PHE A 224 -2.28 15.37 -12.02
CA PHE A 224 -2.43 16.20 -10.83
C PHE A 224 -2.48 15.36 -9.55
N TYR A 225 -3.25 14.26 -9.54
CA TYR A 225 -3.32 13.37 -8.38
C TYR A 225 -1.99 12.65 -8.12
N LEU A 226 -1.22 12.31 -9.16
CA LEU A 226 0.14 11.78 -9.01
C LEU A 226 1.06 12.80 -8.32
N PHE A 227 1.08 14.04 -8.80
CA PHE A 227 1.86 15.10 -8.18
C PHE A 227 1.39 15.40 -6.75
N LEU A 228 0.09 15.41 -6.50
CA LEU A 228 -0.47 15.58 -5.16
C LEU A 228 -0.03 14.45 -4.23
N MET A 229 -0.07 13.19 -4.69
CA MET A 229 0.43 12.06 -3.90
C MET A 229 1.90 12.21 -3.55
N LEU A 230 2.75 12.57 -4.53
CA LEU A 230 4.19 12.76 -4.31
C LEU A 230 4.45 13.93 -3.35
N PHE A 231 3.79 15.07 -3.56
CA PHE A 231 3.93 16.25 -2.71
C PHE A 231 3.53 15.94 -1.26
N VAL A 232 2.34 15.36 -1.06
CA VAL A 232 1.86 15.05 0.29
C VAL A 232 2.72 13.94 0.93
N PHE A 233 3.25 13.01 0.15
CA PHE A 233 4.18 12.00 0.63
C PHE A 233 5.47 12.62 1.19
N ILE A 234 6.07 13.56 0.46
CA ILE A 234 7.29 14.27 0.89
C ILE A 234 6.97 15.13 2.11
N LEU A 235 5.85 15.88 2.10
CA LEU A 235 5.44 16.71 3.22
C LEU A 235 5.21 15.89 4.50
N ALA A 236 4.49 14.77 4.41
CA ALA A 236 4.27 13.89 5.56
C ALA A 236 5.57 13.28 6.09
N ARG A 237 6.59 13.13 5.24
CA ARG A 237 7.91 12.67 5.64
C ARG A 237 8.72 13.77 6.34
N ALA A 238 8.71 15.00 5.82
CA ALA A 238 9.32 16.15 6.47
C ALA A 238 8.76 16.35 7.89
N VAL A 239 7.42 16.33 8.03
CA VAL A 239 6.73 16.44 9.33
C VAL A 239 6.99 15.25 10.26
N ARG A 240 7.36 14.09 9.73
CA ARG A 240 7.73 12.92 10.55
C ARG A 240 9.17 13.01 11.07
N HIS A 241 10.06 13.63 10.32
CA HIS A 241 11.47 13.80 10.72
C HIS A 241 11.63 14.88 11.79
N SER A 242 10.74 15.88 11.84
CA SER A 242 10.56 16.71 13.03
C SER A 242 9.96 15.87 14.16
N SER A 243 10.55 15.94 15.37
CA SER A 243 10.05 15.17 16.51
C SER A 243 8.61 15.58 16.82
N ASP A 244 8.34 16.88 17.01
CA ASP A 244 7.01 17.43 17.21
C ASP A 244 6.62 18.54 16.20
N LEU A 245 5.35 18.97 16.23
CA LEU A 245 4.87 20.01 15.31
C LEU A 245 5.44 21.40 15.61
N ASN A 246 5.87 21.66 16.85
CA ASN A 246 6.46 22.94 17.20
C ASN A 246 7.85 23.07 16.59
N GLU A 247 8.64 21.99 16.65
CA GLU A 247 9.94 21.89 15.99
C GLU A 247 9.82 22.03 14.47
N PHE A 248 8.83 21.36 13.84
CA PHE A 248 8.58 21.51 12.41
C PHE A 248 8.33 22.96 11.98
N LEU A 249 7.50 23.68 12.73
CA LEU A 249 7.14 25.06 12.42
C LEU A 249 8.30 26.05 12.64
N GLN A 250 9.30 25.66 13.44
CA GLN A 250 10.49 26.46 13.71
C GLN A 250 11.68 26.11 12.81
N SER A 251 11.69 24.90 12.24
CA SER A 251 12.74 24.42 11.32
C SER A 251 12.68 25.10 9.95
N ASP A 252 13.81 25.17 9.24
CA ASP A 252 13.82 25.60 7.84
C ASP A 252 13.07 24.58 6.99
N PHE A 253 12.00 25.04 6.35
CA PHE A 253 11.14 24.23 5.52
C PHE A 253 11.89 23.59 4.34
N LEU A 254 12.91 24.26 3.78
CA LEU A 254 13.69 23.72 2.67
C LEU A 254 14.60 22.57 3.11
N GLU A 255 15.29 22.73 4.24
CA GLU A 255 16.16 21.72 4.83
C GLU A 255 15.36 20.46 5.21
N GLY A 256 14.17 20.64 5.81
CA GLY A 256 13.26 19.54 6.12
C GLY A 256 12.79 18.75 4.89
N PHE A 257 12.65 19.41 3.74
CA PHE A 257 12.30 18.78 2.47
C PHE A 257 13.50 18.04 1.84
N GLU A 258 14.71 18.57 1.94
CA GLU A 258 15.94 17.92 1.47
C GLU A 258 16.20 16.63 2.25
N LEU A 259 16.16 16.68 3.58
CA LEU A 259 16.28 15.50 4.45
C LEU A 259 15.15 14.47 4.23
N ALA A 260 13.94 14.94 3.93
CA ALA A 260 12.81 14.09 3.56
C ALA A 260 12.92 13.51 2.14
N SER A 261 13.80 14.05 1.29
CA SER A 261 14.07 13.50 -0.04
C SER A 261 15.17 12.43 0.01
N GLU A 262 16.15 12.59 0.88
CA GLU A 262 17.30 11.67 0.98
C GLU A 262 16.94 10.27 1.50
N GLY A 263 17.53 9.22 0.91
CA GLY A 263 17.73 7.92 1.55
C GLY A 263 16.56 6.91 1.61
N ALA A 264 15.32 7.27 1.94
CA ALA A 264 14.38 6.26 2.47
C ALA A 264 13.98 5.11 1.53
N GLU A 265 13.70 5.36 0.25
CA GLU A 265 13.36 4.26 -0.69
C GLU A 265 14.63 3.49 -1.12
N ASN A 266 15.78 4.19 -1.18
CA ASN A 266 17.08 3.56 -1.41
C ASN A 266 17.45 2.62 -0.24
N THR A 267 17.11 2.97 1.00
CA THR A 267 17.31 2.10 2.17
C THR A 267 16.56 0.77 2.01
N LEU A 268 15.34 0.79 1.45
CA LEU A 268 14.56 -0.44 1.27
C LEU A 268 15.25 -1.38 0.26
N ILE A 269 15.67 -0.88 -0.89
CA ILE A 269 16.33 -1.72 -1.88
C ILE A 269 17.75 -2.13 -1.46
N ASN A 270 18.47 -1.27 -0.71
CA ASN A 270 19.76 -1.61 -0.13
C ASN A 270 19.65 -2.75 0.90
N GLY A 271 18.55 -2.80 1.66
CA GLY A 271 18.24 -3.95 2.51
C GLY A 271 18.17 -5.26 1.72
N PHE A 272 17.52 -5.26 0.56
CA PHE A 272 17.47 -6.42 -0.32
C PHE A 272 18.86 -6.81 -0.84
N TYR A 273 19.64 -5.85 -1.33
CA TYR A 273 21.01 -6.10 -1.80
C TYR A 273 21.91 -6.65 -0.69
N TYR A 274 21.78 -6.14 0.53
CA TYR A 274 22.52 -6.65 1.69
C TYR A 274 22.19 -8.11 1.99
N PHE A 275 20.93 -8.51 1.91
CA PHE A 275 20.54 -9.91 2.11
C PHE A 275 21.06 -10.83 1.01
N VAL A 276 21.07 -10.36 -0.25
CA VAL A 276 21.66 -11.09 -1.37
C VAL A 276 23.18 -11.24 -1.19
N GLN A 277 23.90 -10.16 -0.86
CA GLN A 277 25.36 -10.19 -0.72
C GLN A 277 25.83 -11.18 0.35
N ASN A 278 25.04 -11.33 1.41
CA ASN A 278 25.33 -12.23 2.52
C ASN A 278 24.66 -13.61 2.38
N ASN A 279 24.04 -13.92 1.23
CA ASN A 279 23.35 -15.18 0.96
C ASN A 279 22.37 -15.60 2.07
N ASN A 280 21.57 -14.66 2.58
CA ASN A 280 20.64 -14.89 3.69
C ASN A 280 21.24 -15.47 4.98
N ASN A 281 22.56 -15.40 5.16
CA ASN A 281 23.22 -15.99 6.33
C ASN A 281 23.02 -15.13 7.59
N PHE A 282 21.78 -15.09 8.07
CA PHE A 282 21.33 -14.37 9.26
C PHE A 282 20.40 -15.27 10.07
N ASP A 283 20.36 -15.05 11.38
CA ASP A 283 19.45 -15.78 12.24
C ASP A 283 17.99 -15.46 11.89
N GLY A 284 17.12 -16.47 11.97
CA GLY A 284 15.70 -16.35 11.67
C GLY A 284 15.31 -16.26 10.18
N PHE A 285 16.26 -16.14 9.24
CA PHE A 285 15.99 -16.16 7.80
C PHE A 285 15.58 -17.56 7.30
N GLU A 286 15.00 -17.62 6.10
CA GLU A 286 14.58 -18.86 5.42
C GLU A 286 13.48 -19.68 6.13
N ASN A 287 12.88 -19.12 7.17
CA ASN A 287 11.86 -19.78 7.98
C ASN A 287 10.43 -19.56 7.50
N ASN A 288 10.19 -18.82 6.41
CA ASN A 288 8.86 -18.44 5.93
C ASN A 288 7.97 -17.82 7.01
N ASN A 289 8.56 -17.02 7.90
CA ASN A 289 7.86 -16.42 9.05
C ASN A 289 6.71 -15.53 8.61
N THR A 290 6.84 -14.80 7.49
CA THR A 290 5.74 -13.99 6.94
C THR A 290 4.51 -14.84 6.61
N LEU A 291 4.66 -15.95 5.87
CA LEU A 291 3.53 -16.82 5.50
C LEU A 291 2.99 -17.60 6.69
N LYS A 292 3.86 -18.11 7.58
CA LYS A 292 3.43 -18.74 8.84
C LYS A 292 2.55 -17.79 9.66
N ARG A 293 2.94 -16.51 9.74
CA ARG A 293 2.18 -15.49 10.46
C ARG A 293 0.84 -15.16 9.78
N ILE A 294 0.78 -15.20 8.45
CA ILE A 294 -0.48 -15.09 7.70
C ILE A 294 -1.38 -16.30 8.00
N LEU A 295 -0.87 -17.53 7.96
CA LEU A 295 -1.66 -18.73 8.27
C LEU A 295 -2.17 -18.74 9.71
N LEU A 296 -1.36 -18.25 10.65
CA LEU A 296 -1.65 -18.22 12.08
C LEU A 296 -2.29 -16.88 12.52
N PHE A 297 -2.77 -16.05 11.61
CA PHE A 297 -3.23 -14.70 11.96
C PHE A 297 -4.36 -14.71 13.02
N VAL A 298 -5.21 -15.75 12.99
CA VAL A 298 -6.34 -15.98 13.93
C VAL A 298 -5.85 -16.42 15.32
N PHE A 299 -4.65 -16.98 15.43
CA PHE A 299 -4.12 -17.59 16.65
C PHE A 299 -2.93 -16.78 17.19
N PRO A 300 -3.18 -15.65 17.90
CA PRO A 300 -2.12 -14.69 18.22
C PRO A 300 -0.97 -15.27 19.05
N GLY A 301 -1.22 -16.24 19.93
CA GLY A 301 -0.20 -16.88 20.75
C GLY A 301 0.70 -17.89 20.04
N LEU A 302 0.39 -18.25 18.79
CA LEU A 302 1.20 -19.17 17.97
C LEU A 302 1.96 -18.46 16.86
N LYS A 303 1.76 -17.14 16.70
CA LYS A 303 2.37 -16.38 15.62
C LYS A 303 3.88 -16.28 15.85
N PRO A 304 4.71 -16.60 14.83
CA PRO A 304 6.13 -16.31 14.93
C PRO A 304 6.35 -14.80 15.03
N GLU A 305 7.56 -14.45 15.45
CA GLU A 305 8.04 -13.08 15.42
C GLU A 305 7.91 -12.49 14.01
N GLU A 306 7.66 -11.17 13.95
CA GLU A 306 7.48 -10.51 12.67
C GLU A 306 8.79 -10.45 11.89
N PHE A 307 8.78 -10.97 10.66
CA PHE A 307 9.99 -11.06 9.86
C PHE A 307 10.64 -9.70 9.58
N SER A 308 9.86 -8.62 9.57
CA SER A 308 10.37 -7.25 9.43
C SER A 308 11.30 -6.82 10.57
N TYR A 309 11.12 -7.37 11.78
CA TYR A 309 12.00 -7.12 12.93
C TYR A 309 13.29 -7.92 12.82
N ILE A 310 13.20 -9.17 12.36
CA ILE A 310 14.36 -10.03 12.08
C ILE A 310 15.24 -9.41 10.99
N MET A 311 14.62 -8.93 9.89
CA MET A 311 15.33 -8.23 8.83
C MET A 311 15.97 -6.93 9.30
N HIS A 312 15.31 -6.18 10.20
CA HIS A 312 15.87 -4.95 10.75
C HIS A 312 17.10 -5.25 11.60
N SER A 313 17.00 -6.25 12.47
CA SER A 313 18.10 -6.74 13.30
C SER A 313 19.29 -7.16 12.45
N ALA A 314 19.06 -7.93 11.38
CA ALA A 314 20.10 -8.35 10.46
C ALA A 314 20.79 -7.17 9.74
N PHE A 315 20.03 -6.15 9.33
CA PHE A 315 20.57 -5.02 8.55
C PHE A 315 21.28 -3.96 9.40
N TYR A 316 20.75 -3.64 10.59
CA TYR A 316 21.27 -2.57 11.46
C TYR A 316 22.07 -3.09 12.67
N GLY A 317 22.08 -4.40 12.94
CA GLY A 317 22.74 -4.98 14.11
C GLY A 317 21.99 -4.72 15.43
N SER A 318 20.73 -4.29 15.39
CA SER A 318 19.88 -4.06 16.57
C SER A 318 19.25 -5.37 17.07
N SER A 319 18.65 -5.38 18.26
CA SER A 319 17.86 -6.54 18.70
C SER A 319 16.47 -6.55 18.05
N PRO A 320 15.91 -7.71 17.64
CA PRO A 320 14.51 -7.81 17.19
C PRO A 320 13.50 -7.31 18.23
N SER A 321 13.86 -7.38 19.52
CA SER A 321 13.03 -6.93 20.64
C SER A 321 12.74 -5.42 20.65
N GLU A 322 13.52 -4.62 19.92
CA GLU A 322 13.33 -3.17 19.79
C GLU A 322 12.13 -2.80 18.90
N ARG A 323 11.52 -3.79 18.21
CA ARG A 323 10.33 -3.64 17.34
C ARG A 323 10.51 -2.61 16.22
N LEU A 324 11.75 -2.32 15.86
CA LEU A 324 12.10 -1.57 14.66
C LEU A 324 11.96 -2.50 13.46
N SER A 325 11.41 -2.00 12.35
CA SER A 325 11.10 -2.81 11.17
C SER A 325 11.72 -2.22 9.91
N ILE A 326 12.20 -3.09 9.05
CA ILE A 326 12.58 -2.76 7.67
C ILE A 326 11.74 -3.61 6.71
N HIS A 327 11.41 -3.04 5.56
CA HIS A 327 10.64 -3.72 4.51
C HIS A 327 11.40 -3.59 3.19
N PRO A 328 12.29 -4.53 2.86
CA PRO A 328 13.25 -4.42 1.76
C PRO A 328 12.62 -4.68 0.38
N THR A 329 11.50 -4.04 0.07
CA THR A 329 10.61 -4.34 -1.07
C THR A 329 10.00 -5.75 -1.00
N VAL A 330 9.07 -6.05 -1.91
CA VAL A 330 8.51 -7.40 -2.06
C VAL A 330 9.59 -8.46 -2.34
N TYR A 331 10.68 -8.07 -3.00
CA TYR A 331 11.76 -8.97 -3.36
C TYR A 331 12.58 -9.37 -2.14
N GLY A 332 12.96 -8.40 -1.30
CA GLY A 332 13.73 -8.71 -0.11
C GLY A 332 12.94 -9.50 0.94
N ASP A 333 11.63 -9.25 1.09
CA ASP A 333 10.80 -10.08 2.00
C ASP A 333 10.72 -11.53 1.48
N ALA A 334 10.52 -11.72 0.17
CA ALA A 334 10.46 -13.06 -0.43
C ALA A 334 11.83 -13.77 -0.37
N TYR A 335 12.91 -13.07 -0.73
CA TYR A 335 14.27 -13.60 -0.71
C TYR A 335 14.68 -13.95 0.72
N GLY A 336 14.48 -13.06 1.69
CA GLY A 336 14.84 -13.32 3.08
C GLY A 336 14.07 -14.48 3.71
N ASN A 337 12.80 -14.68 3.35
CA ASN A 337 11.98 -15.75 3.92
C ASN A 337 12.22 -17.14 3.34
N ALA A 338 12.69 -17.26 2.09
CA ALA A 338 12.75 -18.54 1.39
C ALA A 338 13.81 -18.60 0.27
N TRP A 339 14.80 -17.71 0.31
CA TRP A 339 15.85 -17.60 -0.70
C TRP A 339 15.29 -17.55 -2.14
N TRP A 340 15.96 -18.19 -3.11
CA TRP A 340 15.49 -18.30 -4.49
C TRP A 340 14.10 -18.94 -4.63
N PHE A 341 13.73 -19.86 -3.74
CA PHE A 341 12.37 -20.44 -3.73
C PHE A 341 11.30 -19.41 -3.37
N GLY A 342 11.66 -18.36 -2.64
CA GLY A 342 10.80 -17.22 -2.36
C GLY A 342 10.22 -16.58 -3.61
N ALA A 343 10.97 -16.57 -4.71
CA ALA A 343 10.50 -16.06 -6.00
C ALA A 343 9.24 -16.77 -6.49
N PHE A 344 9.12 -18.07 -6.23
CA PHE A 344 7.95 -18.86 -6.62
C PHE A 344 6.83 -18.77 -5.58
N ILE A 345 7.17 -19.01 -4.31
CA ILE A 345 6.19 -19.13 -3.23
C ILE A 345 5.41 -17.81 -3.06
N TYR A 346 6.12 -16.69 -2.97
CA TYR A 346 5.50 -15.40 -2.66
C TYR A 346 4.82 -14.78 -3.88
N SER A 347 5.35 -14.97 -5.08
CA SER A 347 4.69 -14.51 -6.31
C SER A 347 3.37 -15.24 -6.55
N ILE A 348 3.36 -16.57 -6.37
CA ILE A 348 2.14 -17.39 -6.46
C ILE A 348 1.15 -16.99 -5.37
N PHE A 349 1.61 -16.82 -4.13
CA PHE A 349 0.76 -16.36 -3.02
C PHE A 349 0.07 -15.03 -3.34
N ILE A 350 0.84 -14.01 -3.77
CA ILE A 350 0.27 -12.71 -4.13
C ILE A 350 -0.71 -12.85 -5.30
N ALA A 351 -0.37 -13.65 -6.32
CA ALA A 351 -1.27 -13.90 -7.45
C ALA A 351 -2.61 -14.50 -7.00
N ILE A 352 -2.57 -15.54 -6.15
CA ILE A 352 -3.77 -16.17 -5.59
C ILE A 352 -4.56 -15.17 -4.76
N TYR A 353 -3.88 -14.47 -3.84
CA TYR A 353 -4.52 -13.58 -2.87
C TYR A 353 -5.23 -12.41 -3.55
N ILE A 354 -4.57 -11.73 -4.49
CA ILE A 354 -5.19 -10.62 -5.23
C ILE A 354 -6.37 -11.13 -6.06
N SER A 355 -6.23 -12.27 -6.73
CA SER A 355 -7.33 -12.84 -7.50
C SER A 355 -8.52 -13.23 -6.60
N PHE A 356 -8.26 -13.67 -5.37
CA PHE A 356 -9.28 -13.90 -4.35
C PHE A 356 -9.99 -12.61 -3.93
N LEU A 357 -9.26 -11.51 -3.71
CA LEU A 357 -9.87 -10.21 -3.43
C LEU A 357 -10.79 -9.79 -4.59
N GLU A 358 -10.33 -9.90 -5.84
CA GLU A 358 -11.13 -9.60 -7.04
C GLU A 358 -12.37 -10.50 -7.14
N LEU A 359 -12.25 -11.78 -6.79
CA LEU A 359 -13.35 -12.73 -6.79
C LEU A 359 -14.48 -12.30 -5.84
N THR A 360 -14.18 -11.67 -4.70
CA THR A 360 -15.22 -11.17 -3.79
C THR A 360 -16.06 -10.05 -4.42
N ALA A 361 -15.45 -9.19 -5.24
CA ALA A 361 -16.17 -8.16 -6.01
C ALA A 361 -17.15 -8.74 -7.05
N LYS A 362 -16.87 -9.95 -7.57
CA LYS A 362 -17.77 -10.68 -8.49
C LYS A 362 -18.99 -11.26 -7.79
N PHE A 363 -18.78 -11.97 -6.67
CA PHE A 363 -19.86 -12.70 -6.00
C PHE A 363 -20.86 -11.78 -5.30
N ILE A 364 -20.41 -10.63 -4.82
CA ILE A 364 -21.22 -9.71 -4.02
C ILE A 364 -21.74 -8.59 -4.93
N ASN A 365 -22.56 -8.98 -5.90
CA ASN A 365 -23.04 -8.11 -6.99
C ASN A 365 -24.09 -7.05 -6.53
N LYS A 366 -24.51 -7.07 -5.25
CA LYS A 366 -25.69 -6.30 -4.77
C LYS A 366 -25.44 -4.81 -4.50
N SER A 367 -24.21 -4.37 -4.22
CA SER A 367 -23.90 -2.94 -4.01
C SER A 367 -22.75 -2.48 -4.89
N SER A 368 -22.96 -1.38 -5.62
CA SER A 368 -21.92 -0.67 -6.35
C SER A 368 -20.84 -0.13 -5.41
N LEU A 369 -21.19 0.20 -4.17
CA LEU A 369 -20.27 0.74 -3.19
C LEU A 369 -19.32 -0.34 -2.64
N TYR A 370 -19.80 -1.57 -2.43
CA TYR A 370 -18.93 -2.67 -2.03
C TYR A 370 -17.81 -2.89 -3.06
N ARG A 371 -18.13 -2.90 -4.36
CA ARG A 371 -17.14 -3.02 -5.42
C ARG A 371 -16.12 -1.87 -5.42
N LEU A 372 -16.58 -0.65 -5.14
CA LEU A 372 -15.70 0.51 -4.93
C LEU A 372 -14.76 0.31 -3.74
N CYS A 373 -15.26 -0.20 -2.60
CA CYS A 373 -14.41 -0.55 -1.45
C CYS A 373 -13.38 -1.62 -1.81
N VAL A 374 -13.77 -2.71 -2.49
CA VAL A 374 -12.80 -3.74 -2.92
C VAL A 374 -11.75 -3.15 -3.85
N PHE A 375 -12.15 -2.32 -4.82
CA PHE A 375 -11.23 -1.64 -5.73
C PHE A 375 -10.21 -0.78 -4.97
N SER A 376 -10.66 0.02 -4.01
CA SER A 376 -9.78 0.87 -3.19
C SER A 376 -8.87 0.07 -2.27
N ILE A 377 -9.37 -1.02 -1.67
CA ILE A 377 -8.58 -1.91 -0.83
C ILE A 377 -7.46 -2.55 -1.65
N ILE A 378 -7.74 -3.05 -2.86
CA ILE A 378 -6.71 -3.64 -3.73
C ILE A 378 -5.66 -2.60 -4.11
N CYS A 379 -6.06 -1.38 -4.51
CA CYS A 379 -5.10 -0.30 -4.80
C CYS A 379 -4.16 -0.06 -3.62
N THR A 380 -4.71 0.00 -2.41
CA THR A 380 -3.92 0.31 -1.20
C THR A 380 -3.01 -0.85 -0.82
N CYS A 381 -3.52 -2.09 -0.76
CA CYS A 381 -2.69 -3.24 -0.38
C CYS A 381 -1.62 -3.54 -1.42
N SER A 382 -1.84 -3.23 -2.70
CA SER A 382 -0.84 -3.32 -3.76
C SER A 382 0.41 -2.48 -3.47
N LEU A 383 0.25 -1.25 -2.97
CA LEU A 383 1.39 -0.40 -2.55
C LEU A 383 2.15 -1.02 -1.39
N ILE A 384 1.44 -1.62 -0.43
CA ILE A 384 2.02 -2.20 0.78
C ILE A 384 2.76 -3.50 0.46
N PHE A 385 2.20 -4.32 -0.45
CA PHE A 385 2.88 -5.49 -1.00
C PHE A 385 4.16 -5.11 -1.72
N ALA A 386 4.13 -4.11 -2.61
CA ALA A 386 5.32 -3.67 -3.35
C ALA A 386 6.48 -3.25 -2.42
N ARG A 387 6.15 -2.63 -1.28
CA ARG A 387 7.11 -2.26 -0.23
C ARG A 387 7.67 -3.45 0.56
N GLY A 388 7.12 -4.66 0.45
CA GLY A 388 7.57 -5.83 1.21
C GLY A 388 6.91 -6.01 2.56
N ALA A 389 5.88 -5.23 2.89
CA ALA A 389 5.12 -5.39 4.13
C ALA A 389 3.97 -6.40 3.92
N ILE A 390 4.29 -7.62 3.48
CA ILE A 390 3.33 -8.62 2.95
C ILE A 390 2.28 -9.02 4.00
N TYR A 391 2.68 -9.29 5.24
CA TYR A 391 1.75 -9.58 6.34
C TYR A 391 0.80 -8.41 6.62
N ASN A 392 1.32 -7.18 6.64
CA ASN A 392 0.50 -5.98 6.87
C ASN A 392 -0.47 -5.73 5.70
N ALA A 393 -0.02 -5.92 4.46
CA ALA A 393 -0.89 -5.83 3.28
C ALA A 393 -2.04 -6.83 3.37
N PHE A 394 -1.78 -8.07 3.79
CA PHE A 394 -2.82 -9.09 4.05
C PHE A 394 -3.81 -8.61 5.13
N MET A 395 -3.31 -8.17 6.29
CA MET A 395 -4.18 -7.74 7.40
C MET A 395 -5.03 -6.51 7.03
N TYR A 396 -4.43 -5.53 6.35
CA TYR A 396 -5.08 -4.30 5.93
C TYR A 396 -5.96 -4.44 4.67
N SER A 397 -6.05 -5.64 4.10
CA SER A 397 -7.03 -5.94 3.05
C SER A 397 -8.06 -6.96 3.50
N PHE A 398 -7.65 -8.08 4.12
CA PHE A 398 -8.57 -9.14 4.55
C PHE A 398 -9.59 -8.65 5.59
N ILE A 399 -9.14 -8.03 6.69
CA ILE A 399 -10.04 -7.57 7.76
C ILE A 399 -10.97 -6.46 7.26
N PRO A 400 -10.48 -5.39 6.60
CA PRO A 400 -11.36 -4.38 6.01
C PRO A 400 -12.34 -4.94 4.98
N LEU A 401 -11.96 -5.96 4.20
CA LEU A 401 -12.88 -6.61 3.27
C LEU A 401 -14.01 -7.33 4.02
N CYS A 402 -13.71 -8.08 5.08
CA CYS A 402 -14.71 -8.73 5.92
C CYS A 402 -15.66 -7.70 6.57
N ILE A 403 -15.13 -6.61 7.12
CA ILE A 403 -15.94 -5.52 7.70
C ILE A 403 -16.83 -4.89 6.64
N SER A 404 -16.27 -4.57 5.46
CA SER A 404 -17.02 -4.01 4.32
C SER A 404 -18.16 -4.95 3.93
N PHE A 405 -17.89 -6.25 3.84
CA PHE A 405 -18.89 -7.25 3.49
C PHE A 405 -20.04 -7.28 4.50
N LEU A 406 -19.75 -7.28 5.80
CA LEU A 406 -20.77 -7.27 6.85
C LEU A 406 -21.64 -6.02 6.78
N ILE A 407 -21.02 -4.84 6.68
CA ILE A 407 -21.71 -3.55 6.60
C ILE A 407 -22.67 -3.54 5.39
N PHE A 408 -22.16 -3.80 4.18
CA PHE A 408 -22.99 -3.71 2.98
C PHE A 408 -23.99 -4.86 2.84
N SER A 409 -23.77 -6.00 3.49
CA SER A 409 -24.77 -7.08 3.56
C SER A 409 -25.97 -6.72 4.43
N ILE A 410 -25.75 -5.98 5.51
CA ILE A 410 -26.82 -5.49 6.39
C ILE A 410 -27.62 -4.39 5.69
N PHE A 411 -26.94 -3.34 5.22
CA PHE A 411 -27.61 -2.18 4.62
C PHE A 411 -28.26 -2.46 3.25
N SER A 412 -27.81 -3.48 2.51
CA SER A 412 -28.46 -3.86 1.25
C SER A 412 -29.81 -4.57 1.45
N ARG A 413 -30.06 -5.17 2.62
CA ARG A 413 -31.33 -5.85 2.94
C ARG A 413 -32.47 -4.87 3.21
N GLU A 414 -32.17 -3.72 3.79
CA GLU A 414 -33.17 -2.68 4.15
C GLU A 414 -33.66 -1.85 2.95
N SER A 415 -33.12 -2.08 1.75
CA SER A 415 -33.48 -1.32 0.53
C SER A 415 -34.35 -2.10 -0.47
N LYS A 416 -34.88 -3.25 -0.04
CA LYS A 416 -36.01 -3.93 -0.66
C LYS A 416 -37.25 -3.66 0.18
#